data_AF-Q0A8T6-F1
#
_entry.id   AF-Q0A8T6-F1
#
_cell.length_a   1.000
_cell.length_b   1.000
_cell.length_c   1.000
_cell.angle_alpha   90.00
_cell.angle_beta   90.00
_cell.angle_gamma   90.00
#
_symmetry.space_group_name_H-M   'P 1'
#
loop_
_entity.id
_entity.type
_entity.pdbx_description
1 polymer ?
#
loop_
_entity_poly.entity_id
_entity_poly.type
_entity_poly.pdbx_seq_one_letter_code
_entity_poly.pdbx_strand_id
1 'polypeptide(L)'
;MGRGAVWPAVVLALTAGLAGCAQDEPGAERWYDEGQVVRGEALYQQYCAQCHGVAGDGAENWRQRDASGRTGPPPLNGTGHTWHHGKDELRHFIRHGLGPGMPPWRAVLSDDEVTAVIAYLQHWWPEEIYQAWQRYDARFREAGVDLGEEPVPQAHPQPPSSETPGGSPP
;
A
#
# COMPACT_ATOMS: atom_id res chain seq x y z
N MET A 1 -15.68 73.83 -34.99
CA MET A 1 -15.74 72.63 -35.86
C MET A 1 -14.32 72.23 -36.23
N GLY A 2 -13.87 71.03 -35.86
CA GLY A 2 -12.52 70.51 -36.15
C GLY A 2 -12.56 68.99 -36.02
N ARG A 3 -12.15 68.30 -37.08
CA ARG A 3 -12.50 66.92 -37.45
C ARG A 3 -11.89 65.86 -36.53
N GLY A 4 -12.68 64.84 -36.20
CA GLY A 4 -12.26 63.66 -35.44
C GLY A 4 -11.34 62.74 -36.24
N ALA A 5 -10.33 62.19 -35.57
CA ALA A 5 -9.46 61.15 -36.09
C ALA A 5 -10.01 59.78 -35.66
N VAL A 6 -10.44 58.99 -36.63
CA VAL A 6 -10.73 57.56 -36.47
C VAL A 6 -9.41 56.80 -36.47
N TRP A 7 -9.12 56.09 -35.37
CA TRP A 7 -8.00 55.15 -35.31
C TRP A 7 -8.49 53.76 -35.67
N PRO A 8 -7.85 53.04 -36.61
CA PRO A 8 -8.22 51.68 -36.94
C PRO A 8 -7.86 50.73 -35.79
N ALA A 9 -8.75 49.79 -35.54
CA ALA A 9 -8.61 48.73 -34.57
C ALA A 9 -7.38 47.85 -34.85
N VAL A 10 -6.49 47.75 -33.87
CA VAL A 10 -5.52 46.65 -33.79
C VAL A 10 -6.13 45.62 -32.86
N VAL A 11 -6.70 44.56 -33.44
CA VAL A 11 -7.11 43.36 -32.72
C VAL A 11 -5.85 42.55 -32.41
N LEU A 12 -5.34 42.70 -31.20
CA LEU A 12 -4.34 41.79 -30.65
C LEU A 12 -5.07 40.54 -30.14
N ALA A 13 -5.10 39.51 -30.98
CA ALA A 13 -5.50 38.17 -30.57
C ALA A 13 -4.41 37.59 -29.64
N LEU A 14 -4.59 37.79 -28.33
CA LEU A 14 -3.81 37.13 -27.28
C LEU A 14 -4.25 35.67 -27.19
N THR A 15 -3.55 34.79 -27.90
CA THR A 15 -3.58 33.35 -27.64
C THR A 15 -2.80 33.09 -26.35
N ALA A 16 -3.47 33.22 -25.22
CA ALA A 16 -2.95 32.77 -23.94
C ALA A 16 -2.85 31.23 -24.00
N GLY A 17 -1.64 30.73 -24.20
CA GLY A 17 -1.33 29.30 -24.19
C GLY A 17 -1.73 28.70 -22.83
N LEU A 18 -2.57 27.67 -22.88
CA LEU A 18 -2.80 26.78 -21.75
C LEU A 18 -1.51 26.00 -21.50
N ALA A 19 -0.59 26.60 -20.74
CA ALA A 19 0.48 25.87 -20.10
C ALA A 19 -0.18 24.96 -19.05
N GLY A 20 -0.53 23.74 -19.47
CA GLY A 20 -0.90 22.68 -18.55
C GLY A 20 0.29 22.42 -17.66
N CYS A 21 0.18 22.74 -16.37
CA CYS A 21 1.08 22.24 -15.36
C CYS A 21 0.82 20.73 -15.26
N ALA A 22 1.51 19.93 -16.09
CA ALA A 22 1.80 18.56 -15.70
C ALA A 22 2.81 18.68 -14.56
N GLN A 23 2.33 18.60 -13.32
CA GLN A 23 3.23 18.38 -12.21
C GLN A 23 3.80 16.99 -12.43
N ASP A 24 5.12 16.89 -12.62
CA ASP A 24 5.85 15.68 -12.30
C ASP A 24 5.55 15.39 -10.83
N GLU A 25 4.48 14.63 -10.57
CA GLU A 25 4.15 14.14 -9.23
C GLU A 25 5.38 13.35 -8.78
N PRO A 26 6.19 13.83 -7.82
CA PRO A 26 7.27 13.03 -7.30
C PRO A 26 6.61 11.74 -6.81
N GLY A 27 7.03 10.59 -7.35
CA GLY A 27 6.53 9.29 -6.91
C GLY A 27 6.49 9.31 -5.39
N ALA A 28 5.27 9.22 -4.85
CA ALA A 28 4.98 9.68 -3.49
C ALA A 28 5.98 9.04 -2.52
N GLU A 29 6.75 9.90 -1.84
CA GLU A 29 7.87 9.51 -0.99
C GLU A 29 7.47 8.34 -0.08
N ARG A 30 8.36 7.36 0.04
CA ARG A 30 8.07 6.18 0.85
C ARG A 30 7.97 6.61 2.33
N TRP A 31 7.00 6.08 3.08
CA TRP A 31 6.76 6.56 4.45
C TRP A 31 7.87 6.15 5.43
N TYR A 32 8.80 5.30 4.99
CA TYR A 32 9.90 4.77 5.78
C TYR A 32 11.25 5.23 5.25
N ASP A 33 12.24 5.23 6.14
CA ASP A 33 13.65 5.46 5.82
C ASP A 33 14.44 4.14 5.67
N GLU A 34 15.68 4.23 5.17
CA GLU A 34 16.59 3.09 5.01
C GLU A 34 16.91 2.40 6.34
N GLY A 35 17.01 3.16 7.43
CA GLY A 35 17.28 2.63 8.76
C GLY A 35 16.15 1.73 9.26
N GLN A 36 14.89 2.06 8.96
CA GLN A 36 13.74 1.20 9.24
C GLN A 36 13.77 -0.07 8.39
N VAL A 37 14.17 0.02 7.12
CA VAL A 37 14.29 -1.16 6.25
C VAL A 37 15.35 -2.12 6.78
N VAL A 38 16.54 -1.63 7.13
CA VAL A 38 17.64 -2.46 7.66
C VAL A 38 17.26 -3.12 9.00
N ARG A 39 16.62 -2.37 9.91
CA ARG A 39 16.11 -2.97 11.16
C ARG A 39 15.03 -4.02 10.88
N GLY A 40 14.12 -3.70 9.96
CA GLY A 40 13.04 -4.57 9.54
C GLY A 40 13.53 -5.88 8.92
N GLU A 41 14.58 -5.83 8.12
CA GLU A 41 15.22 -7.00 7.52
C GLU A 41 15.69 -7.98 8.60
N ALA A 42 16.47 -7.52 9.58
CA ALA A 42 16.99 -8.38 10.63
C ALA A 42 15.88 -9.09 11.41
N LEU A 43 14.82 -8.34 11.77
CA LEU A 43 13.65 -8.88 12.45
C LEU A 43 12.87 -9.86 11.55
N TYR A 44 12.68 -9.52 10.29
CA TYR A 44 11.98 -10.35 9.32
C TYR A 44 12.69 -11.70 9.12
N GLN A 45 14.03 -11.68 8.96
CA GLN A 45 14.81 -12.90 8.84
C GLN A 45 14.70 -13.77 10.08
N GLN A 46 14.64 -13.17 11.27
CA GLN A 46 14.55 -13.90 12.53
C GLN A 46 13.16 -14.54 12.76
N TYR A 47 12.08 -13.83 12.44
CA TYR A 47 10.73 -14.22 12.89
C TYR A 47 9.79 -14.65 11.75
N CYS A 48 10.04 -14.23 10.51
CA CYS A 48 9.05 -14.32 9.44
C CYS A 48 9.50 -15.18 8.26
N ALA A 49 10.79 -15.09 7.90
CA ALA A 49 11.35 -15.69 6.69
C ALA A 49 11.22 -17.22 6.63
N GLN A 50 11.17 -17.89 7.78
CA GLN A 50 10.98 -19.35 7.86
C GLN A 50 9.69 -19.84 7.18
N CYS A 51 8.66 -18.99 7.11
CA CYS A 51 7.37 -19.33 6.50
C CYS A 51 7.12 -18.52 5.23
N HIS A 52 7.49 -17.24 5.22
CA HIS A 52 7.21 -16.33 4.10
C HIS A 52 8.35 -16.23 3.08
N GLY A 53 9.47 -16.92 3.27
CA GLY A 53 10.65 -16.84 2.41
C GLY A 53 11.54 -15.64 2.73
N VAL A 54 12.78 -15.63 2.26
CA VAL A 54 13.79 -14.59 2.59
C VAL A 54 13.39 -13.20 2.07
N ALA A 55 12.80 -13.15 0.87
CA ALA A 55 12.36 -11.92 0.24
C ALA A 55 10.82 -11.80 0.22
N GLY A 56 10.11 -12.52 1.09
CA GLY A 56 8.65 -12.44 1.16
C GLY A 56 7.91 -13.08 -0.01
N ASP A 57 8.51 -14.05 -0.70
CA ASP A 57 7.91 -14.73 -1.85
C ASP A 57 6.74 -15.64 -1.49
N GLY A 58 6.60 -16.01 -0.22
CA GLY A 58 5.60 -16.95 0.25
C GLY A 58 5.80 -18.37 -0.30
N ALA A 59 4.78 -19.21 -0.14
CA ALA A 59 4.78 -20.55 -0.73
C ALA A 59 4.32 -20.52 -2.19
N GLU A 60 4.91 -21.36 -3.05
CA GLU A 60 4.55 -21.44 -4.49
C GLU A 60 3.05 -21.64 -4.72
N ASN A 61 2.45 -22.57 -3.98
CA ASN A 61 1.02 -22.89 -4.07
C ASN A 61 0.19 -22.23 -2.95
N TRP A 62 0.55 -21.03 -2.49
CA TRP A 62 -0.07 -20.40 -1.33
C TRP A 62 -1.61 -20.26 -1.42
N ARG A 63 -2.19 -20.18 -2.62
CA ARG A 63 -3.64 -20.13 -2.82
C ARG A 63 -4.34 -21.50 -2.75
N GLN A 64 -3.60 -22.59 -2.91
CA GLN A 64 -4.15 -23.95 -2.86
C GLN A 64 -4.35 -24.38 -1.41
N ARG A 65 -5.47 -25.04 -1.15
CA ARG A 65 -5.75 -25.62 0.18
C ARG A 65 -5.10 -27.00 0.27
N ASP A 66 -4.43 -27.26 1.38
CA ASP A 66 -3.93 -28.60 1.70
C ASP A 66 -5.06 -29.56 2.12
N ALA A 67 -4.71 -30.81 2.45
CA ALA A 67 -5.67 -31.82 2.91
C ALA A 67 -6.41 -31.44 4.21
N SER A 68 -5.87 -30.49 4.98
CA SER A 68 -6.50 -29.92 6.18
C SER A 68 -7.33 -28.66 5.87
N GLY A 69 -7.46 -28.28 4.60
CA GLY A 69 -8.18 -27.10 4.15
C GLY A 69 -7.42 -25.78 4.31
N ARG A 70 -6.13 -25.79 4.67
CA ARG A 70 -5.33 -24.59 4.95
C ARG A 70 -4.58 -24.12 3.72
N THR A 71 -4.47 -22.80 3.54
CA THR A 71 -3.63 -22.17 2.53
C THR A 71 -2.20 -21.99 3.04
N GLY A 72 -1.24 -21.96 2.12
CA GLY A 72 0.16 -21.66 2.46
C GLY A 72 0.38 -20.18 2.83
N PRO A 73 1.55 -19.85 3.40
CA PRO A 73 1.92 -18.46 3.68
C PRO A 73 1.89 -17.61 2.40
N PRO A 74 1.15 -16.48 2.38
CA PRO A 74 1.07 -15.64 1.20
C PRO A 74 2.38 -14.88 0.93
N PRO A 75 2.63 -14.48 -0.32
CA PRO A 75 3.67 -13.53 -0.67
C PRO A 75 3.40 -12.17 -0.02
N LEU A 76 4.44 -11.59 0.58
CA LEU A 76 4.43 -10.30 1.26
C LEU A 76 5.16 -9.21 0.48
N ASN A 77 5.85 -9.55 -0.61
CA ASN A 77 6.66 -8.65 -1.43
C ASN A 77 5.89 -7.92 -2.55
N GLY A 78 4.57 -7.86 -2.46
CA GLY A 78 3.72 -7.13 -3.41
C GLY A 78 3.23 -7.97 -4.59
N THR A 79 3.68 -9.21 -4.74
CA THR A 79 3.15 -10.17 -5.74
C THR A 79 1.86 -10.87 -5.30
N GLY A 80 1.51 -10.74 -4.00
CA GLY A 80 0.31 -11.30 -3.38
C GLY A 80 -0.81 -10.27 -3.17
N HIS A 81 -1.70 -10.56 -2.21
CA HIS A 81 -2.82 -9.67 -1.85
C HIS A 81 -2.46 -8.63 -0.78
N THR A 82 -1.28 -8.74 -0.15
CA THR A 82 -0.86 -7.95 1.02
C THR A 82 -1.01 -6.42 0.86
N TRP A 83 -0.92 -5.90 -0.36
CA TRP A 83 -1.08 -4.47 -0.65
C TRP A 83 -2.53 -3.94 -0.50
N HIS A 84 -3.52 -4.81 -0.40
CA HIS A 84 -4.91 -4.44 -0.08
C HIS A 84 -5.18 -4.36 1.42
N HIS A 85 -4.14 -4.20 2.24
CA HIS A 85 -4.30 -4.00 3.68
C HIS A 85 -3.58 -2.72 4.09
N GLY A 86 -4.28 -1.88 4.85
CA GLY A 86 -3.71 -0.64 5.40
C GLY A 86 -2.54 -0.95 6.35
N LYS A 87 -1.68 0.02 6.61
CA LYS A 87 -0.52 -0.17 7.52
C LYS A 87 -0.98 -0.65 8.90
N ASP A 88 -2.10 -0.12 9.36
CA ASP A 88 -2.68 -0.41 10.66
C ASP A 88 -3.22 -1.84 10.71
N GLU A 89 -3.86 -2.31 9.64
CA GLU A 89 -4.26 -3.71 9.48
C GLU A 89 -3.04 -4.64 9.47
N LEU A 90 -1.99 -4.30 8.73
CA LEU A 90 -0.75 -5.09 8.69
C LEU A 90 -0.10 -5.17 10.08
N ARG A 91 -0.03 -4.05 10.83
CA ARG A 91 0.45 -4.07 12.22
C ARG A 91 -0.42 -4.99 13.07
N HIS A 92 -1.74 -4.92 12.92
CA HIS A 92 -2.68 -5.76 13.65
C HIS A 92 -2.44 -7.25 13.39
N PHE A 93 -2.32 -7.67 12.13
CA PHE A 93 -2.07 -9.08 11.79
C PHE A 93 -0.77 -9.60 12.39
N ILE A 94 0.30 -8.81 12.36
CA ILE A 94 1.59 -9.20 12.96
C ILE A 94 1.46 -9.32 14.48
N ARG A 95 0.81 -8.35 15.13
CA ARG A 95 0.67 -8.34 16.59
C ARG A 95 -0.22 -9.45 17.12
N HIS A 96 -1.35 -9.68 16.48
CA HIS A 96 -2.41 -10.58 16.96
C HIS A 96 -2.39 -11.97 16.30
N GLY A 97 -1.64 -12.12 15.21
CA GLY A 97 -1.58 -13.37 14.45
C GLY A 97 -2.86 -13.65 13.67
N LEU A 98 -2.83 -14.69 12.83
CA LEU A 98 -3.96 -15.15 12.01
C LEU A 98 -4.28 -16.64 12.27
N GLY A 99 -3.96 -17.13 13.46
CA GLY A 99 -4.15 -18.52 13.89
C GLY A 99 -2.85 -19.34 13.91
N PRO A 100 -2.91 -20.69 13.97
CA PRO A 100 -1.72 -21.51 14.23
C PRO A 100 -0.66 -21.47 13.11
N GLY A 101 -0.98 -20.91 11.93
CA GLY A 101 -0.01 -20.73 10.84
C GLY A 101 0.77 -19.42 10.90
N MET A 102 0.29 -18.45 11.69
CA MET A 102 0.92 -17.15 11.87
C MET A 102 0.67 -16.73 13.33
N PRO A 103 1.60 -17.04 14.25
CA PRO A 103 1.42 -16.75 15.67
C PRO A 103 1.41 -15.23 15.94
N PRO A 104 0.86 -14.78 17.07
CA PRO A 104 0.94 -13.39 17.50
C PRO A 104 2.35 -13.00 17.92
N TRP A 105 2.80 -11.81 17.53
CA TRP A 105 4.12 -11.28 17.90
C TRP A 105 4.09 -10.14 18.92
N ARG A 106 2.91 -9.70 19.39
CA ARG A 106 2.78 -8.54 20.32
C ARG A 106 3.53 -8.64 21.65
N ALA A 107 3.88 -9.86 22.08
CA ALA A 107 4.63 -10.10 23.32
C ALA A 107 6.15 -10.21 23.08
N VAL A 108 6.59 -10.18 21.82
CA VAL A 108 7.97 -10.41 21.38
C VAL A 108 8.53 -9.17 20.69
N LEU A 109 7.72 -8.52 19.85
CA LEU A 109 8.07 -7.33 19.09
C LEU A 109 7.31 -6.10 19.60
N SER A 110 8.03 -4.99 19.75
CA SER A 110 7.46 -3.66 19.96
C SER A 110 6.78 -3.12 18.70
N ASP A 111 5.99 -2.07 18.87
CA ASP A 111 5.25 -1.42 17.78
C ASP A 111 6.17 -0.87 16.69
N ASP A 112 7.32 -0.32 17.09
CA ASP A 112 8.34 0.21 16.19
C ASP A 112 9.04 -0.92 15.42
N GLU A 113 9.27 -2.07 16.07
CA GLU A 113 9.84 -3.26 15.43
C GLU A 113 8.85 -3.87 14.42
N VAL A 114 7.56 -3.97 14.77
CA VAL A 114 6.51 -4.39 13.83
C VAL A 114 6.43 -3.42 12.65
N THR A 115 6.52 -2.12 12.90
CA THR A 115 6.52 -1.10 11.85
C THR A 115 7.76 -1.24 10.96
N ALA A 116 8.94 -1.49 11.53
CA ALA A 116 10.16 -1.73 10.76
C ALA A 116 10.02 -2.98 9.87
N VAL A 117 9.43 -4.07 10.37
CA VAL A 117 9.14 -5.25 9.55
C VAL A 117 8.27 -4.89 8.35
N ILE A 118 7.21 -4.09 8.52
CA ILE A 118 6.36 -3.65 7.41
C ILE A 118 7.14 -2.77 6.41
N ALA A 119 8.03 -1.89 6.89
CA ALA A 119 8.91 -1.12 6.02
C ALA A 119 9.77 -2.05 5.15
N TYR A 120 10.31 -3.13 5.73
CA TYR A 120 11.05 -4.13 4.97
C TYR A 120 10.17 -4.84 3.93
N LEU A 121 8.95 -5.27 4.28
CA LEU A 121 8.05 -5.90 3.30
C LEU A 121 7.80 -4.99 2.09
N GLN A 122 7.53 -3.71 2.36
CA GLN A 122 7.18 -2.73 1.35
C GLN A 122 8.37 -2.22 0.55
N HIS A 123 9.61 -2.45 1.00
CA HIS A 123 10.80 -2.11 0.22
C HIS A 123 10.91 -2.94 -1.07
N TRP A 124 10.36 -4.16 -1.06
CA TRP A 124 10.31 -5.02 -2.25
C TRP A 124 9.22 -4.63 -3.23
N TRP A 125 8.28 -3.74 -2.85
CA TRP A 125 7.11 -3.47 -3.66
C TRP A 125 7.46 -2.57 -4.84
N PRO A 126 7.11 -2.98 -6.08
CA PRO A 126 7.18 -2.12 -7.25
C PRO A 126 6.43 -0.82 -7.01
N GLU A 127 6.87 0.25 -7.67
CA GLU A 127 6.33 1.58 -7.45
C GLU A 127 4.81 1.65 -7.70
N GLU A 128 4.31 1.01 -8.76
CA GLU A 128 2.88 0.94 -9.02
C GLU A 128 2.08 0.27 -7.89
N ILE A 129 2.63 -0.78 -7.28
CA ILE A 129 1.99 -1.51 -6.16
C ILE A 129 2.02 -0.65 -4.90
N TYR A 130 3.15 0.00 -4.62
CA TYR A 130 3.29 0.87 -3.46
C TYR A 130 2.34 2.07 -3.54
N GLN A 131 2.20 2.71 -4.70
CA GLN A 131 1.23 3.78 -4.92
C GLN A 131 -0.22 3.30 -4.81
N ALA A 132 -0.53 2.10 -5.31
CA ALA A 132 -1.85 1.50 -5.15
C ALA A 132 -2.18 1.29 -3.66
N TRP A 133 -1.22 0.78 -2.90
CA TRP A 133 -1.34 0.64 -1.46
C TRP A 133 -1.51 1.97 -0.74
N GLN A 134 -0.75 3.03 -1.08
CA GLN A 134 -0.90 4.34 -0.45
C GLN A 134 -2.33 4.88 -0.60
N ARG A 135 -2.95 4.68 -1.77
CA ARG A 135 -4.36 5.04 -2.00
C ARG A 135 -5.32 4.19 -1.15
N TYR A 136 -5.06 2.89 -1.04
CA TYR A 136 -5.84 2.00 -0.18
C TYR A 136 -5.72 2.41 1.29
N ASP A 137 -4.50 2.61 1.78
CA ASP A 137 -4.20 3.00 3.16
C ASP A 137 -4.82 4.36 3.53
N ALA A 138 -4.78 5.34 2.62
CA ALA A 138 -5.47 6.62 2.82
C ALA A 138 -6.97 6.43 3.03
N ARG A 139 -7.63 5.66 2.15
CA ARG A 139 -9.06 5.35 2.27
C ARG A 139 -9.39 4.57 3.54
N PHE A 140 -8.54 3.61 3.92
CA PHE A 140 -8.70 2.84 5.15
C PHE A 140 -8.64 3.76 6.39
N ARG A 141 -7.68 4.69 6.43
CA ARG A 141 -7.56 5.68 7.52
C ARG A 141 -8.74 6.64 7.56
N GLU A 142 -9.22 7.10 6.41
CA GLU A 142 -10.39 7.97 6.30
C GLU A 142 -11.69 7.29 6.79
N ALA A 143 -11.81 5.98 6.57
CA ALA A 143 -12.94 5.20 7.03
C ALA A 143 -12.98 5.03 8.57
N GLY A 144 -11.86 5.30 9.27
CA GLY A 144 -11.81 5.28 10.74
C GLY A 144 -12.15 3.91 11.34
N VAL A 145 -11.75 2.83 10.68
CA VAL A 145 -12.01 1.46 11.14
C VAL A 145 -11.27 1.21 12.45
N ASP A 146 -12.03 0.97 13.53
CA ASP A 146 -11.49 0.49 14.80
C ASP A 146 -11.18 -1.01 14.71
N LEU A 147 -9.90 -1.37 14.80
CA LEU A 147 -9.44 -2.74 14.70
C LEU A 147 -9.56 -3.52 16.02
N GLY A 148 -9.78 -2.82 17.16
CA GLY A 148 -9.85 -3.40 18.50
C GLY A 148 -8.61 -4.20 18.91
N GLU A 149 -8.70 -4.93 20.02
CA GLU A 149 -7.62 -5.78 20.55
C GLU A 149 -7.77 -7.28 20.20
N GLU A 150 -8.89 -7.66 19.60
CA GLU A 150 -9.21 -9.03 19.17
C GLU A 150 -8.63 -9.32 17.77
N PRO A 151 -8.26 -10.57 17.43
CA PRO A 151 -7.84 -10.91 16.07
C PRO A 151 -8.94 -10.55 15.06
N VAL A 152 -8.61 -9.78 14.01
CA VAL A 152 -9.58 -9.34 13.00
C VAL A 152 -10.27 -10.57 12.37
N PRO A 153 -11.61 -10.66 12.41
CA PRO A 153 -12.34 -11.67 11.64
C PRO A 153 -11.98 -11.50 10.17
N GLN A 154 -11.74 -12.60 9.43
CA GLN A 154 -11.28 -12.59 8.02
C GLN A 154 -12.23 -11.88 7.02
N ALA A 155 -13.34 -11.29 7.49
CA ALA A 155 -14.27 -10.49 6.70
C ALA A 155 -13.93 -9.00 6.87
N HIS A 156 -13.11 -8.48 5.96
CA HIS A 156 -12.84 -7.04 5.85
C HIS A 156 -14.11 -6.29 5.38
N PRO A 157 -14.39 -5.09 5.90
CA PRO A 157 -15.36 -4.21 5.27
C PRO A 157 -14.93 -3.94 3.83
N GLN A 158 -15.76 -4.31 2.86
CA GLN A 158 -15.51 -4.02 1.45
C GLN A 158 -15.61 -2.50 1.26
N PRO A 159 -14.68 -1.85 0.53
CA PRO A 159 -14.90 -0.48 0.08
C PRO A 159 -16.20 -0.40 -0.75
N PRO A 160 -16.87 0.76 -0.81
CA PRO A 160 -18.11 0.92 -1.57
C PRO A 160 -17.89 0.46 -3.02
N SER A 161 -18.80 -0.38 -3.50
CA SER A 161 -18.67 -1.25 -4.67
C SER A 161 -18.69 -0.55 -6.04
N SER A 162 -18.31 0.74 -6.12
CA SER A 162 -18.48 1.55 -7.32
C SER A 162 -17.20 1.87 -8.10
N GLU A 163 -16.02 1.37 -7.72
CA GLU A 163 -14.77 1.66 -8.45
C GLU A 163 -13.89 0.41 -8.62
N THR A 164 -14.06 -0.29 -9.73
CA THR A 164 -13.11 -1.30 -10.23
C THR A 164 -12.07 -0.59 -11.10
N PRO A 165 -10.78 -0.53 -10.73
CA PRO A 165 -9.74 -0.21 -11.69
C PRO A 165 -9.45 -1.47 -12.51
N GLY A 166 -9.74 -1.41 -13.82
CA GLY A 166 -9.09 -2.21 -14.86
C GLY A 166 -9.03 -3.72 -14.65
N GLY A 167 -9.92 -4.45 -15.33
CA GLY A 167 -9.95 -5.91 -15.33
C GLY A 167 -8.60 -6.57 -15.65
N SER A 168 -8.35 -7.69 -14.98
CA SER A 168 -7.26 -8.61 -15.33
C SER A 168 -7.50 -9.23 -16.71
N PRO A 169 -6.48 -9.32 -17.59
CA PRO A 169 -6.55 -10.20 -18.76
C PRO A 169 -6.34 -11.67 -18.32
N PRO A 170 -6.72 -12.65 -19.19
CA PRO A 170 -7.11 -14.01 -18.79
C PRO A 170 -5.99 -14.90 -18.24
#